data_AF-A0A9D8P6G6-F1
#
_entry.id   AF-A0A9D8P6G6-F1
#
_cell.length_a   1.000
_cell.length_b   1.000
_cell.length_c   1.000
_cell.angle_alpha   90.00
_cell.angle_beta   90.00
_cell.angle_gamma   90.00
#
_symmetry.space_group_name_H-M   'P 1'
#
loop_
_entity.id
_entity.type
_entity.pdbx_description
1 polymer ?
#
loop_
_entity_poly.entity_id
_entity_poly.type
_entity_poly.pdbx_seq_one_letter_code
_entity_poly.pdbx_strand_id
1 'polypeptide(L)'
;MYLSSPSSALTRSNWGPANGSSSKVGSLTQSIRSPYRGKIRRIGLISEIYENQVDLLLEVLPIVARHPEFAIKGGTALNLFCLDMPRLSVDIDLCYLPIKDRSESYSDIHRILDQMKDQIERTFGFKAQPNHPLDGKREARIVVATGSANIKIEPNYVLRGSLFAPIQMEISEIVQARFEKNATALVLDQSDLYGGKFCAALDRQHPRDLFDVHHYFLRNSINTQVKDAFIFYLLSHNRPTHELLDARELNIAEIYESDFLGMTDREISVSDLTQARTKLKFELLSALDDRDRRFLTTFTKNDPDWSCYNQPKIKDYPSIRWKLHNLGKISERKRVEQTKLLADILK
;
A
#
# COMPACT_ATOMS: atom_id res chain seq x y z
N MET A 1 9.87 53.54 -31.87
CA MET A 1 10.08 53.72 -33.33
C MET A 1 10.28 52.32 -33.91
N TYR A 2 9.26 51.66 -34.49
CA TYR A 2 8.84 51.78 -35.92
C TYR A 2 10.04 51.50 -36.83
N LEU A 3 10.14 50.40 -37.58
CA LEU A 3 9.32 49.87 -38.71
C LEU A 3 10.06 48.58 -39.20
N SER A 4 9.58 47.61 -39.98
CA SER A 4 8.32 47.27 -40.64
C SER A 4 8.56 45.96 -41.43
N SER A 5 7.53 45.13 -41.57
CA SER A 5 7.44 44.05 -42.57
C SER A 5 7.47 44.59 -44.01
N PRO A 6 7.52 43.71 -45.02
CA PRO A 6 6.29 43.53 -45.81
C PRO A 6 5.94 42.08 -46.17
N SER A 7 4.64 41.94 -46.47
CA SER A 7 3.86 40.78 -46.89
C SER A 7 3.60 40.83 -48.41
N SER A 8 3.42 39.66 -49.05
CA SER A 8 2.50 39.44 -50.19
C SER A 8 2.40 37.94 -50.49
N ALA A 9 1.29 37.26 -50.19
CA ALA A 9 0.10 37.02 -51.05
C ALA A 9 0.30 35.84 -52.03
N LEU A 10 -0.27 34.66 -51.75
CA LEU A 10 -1.61 34.16 -52.17
C LEU A 10 -1.68 33.64 -53.62
N THR A 11 -1.85 32.32 -53.76
CA THR A 11 -2.71 31.72 -54.79
C THR A 11 -3.44 30.50 -54.22
N ARG A 12 -4.78 30.51 -54.37
CA ARG A 12 -5.69 29.38 -54.14
C ARG A 12 -5.89 28.64 -55.46
N SER A 13 -6.08 27.32 -55.40
CA SER A 13 -6.98 26.62 -56.32
C SER A 13 -7.55 25.36 -55.66
N ASN A 14 -8.87 25.35 -55.52
CA ASN A 14 -9.73 24.25 -55.10
C ASN A 14 -9.74 23.12 -56.13
N TRP A 15 -9.84 21.86 -55.69
CA TRP A 15 -10.68 20.83 -56.31
C TRP A 15 -11.27 19.92 -55.22
N GLY A 16 -12.59 19.71 -55.29
CA GLY A 16 -13.37 18.85 -54.41
C GLY A 16 -13.37 17.36 -54.84
N PRO A 17 -14.35 16.56 -54.37
CA PRO A 17 -14.06 15.41 -53.53
C PRO A 17 -14.10 14.06 -54.28
N ALA A 18 -13.37 13.07 -53.76
CA ALA A 18 -13.52 11.67 -54.14
C ALA A 18 -13.82 10.81 -52.89
N ASN A 19 -14.92 10.08 -53.00
CA ASN A 19 -15.47 9.15 -52.03
C ASN A 19 -14.54 7.98 -51.70
N GLY A 20 -14.71 7.43 -50.49
CA GLY A 20 -14.66 5.98 -50.29
C GLY A 20 -13.45 5.45 -49.52
N SER A 21 -13.55 5.41 -48.19
CA SER A 21 -13.41 4.16 -47.43
C SER A 21 -13.52 4.47 -45.93
N SER A 22 -14.59 3.96 -45.33
CA SER A 22 -14.77 3.99 -43.88
C SER A 22 -13.75 3.06 -43.23
N SER A 23 -12.72 3.62 -42.59
CA SER A 23 -11.96 2.89 -41.58
C SER A 23 -12.54 3.24 -40.22
N LYS A 24 -13.34 2.31 -39.68
CA LYS A 24 -13.77 2.33 -38.28
C LYS A 24 -12.51 2.32 -37.41
N VAL A 25 -12.25 3.42 -36.69
CA VAL A 25 -11.35 3.41 -35.55
C VAL A 25 -12.06 2.67 -34.43
N GLY A 26 -11.89 1.35 -34.41
CA GLY A 26 -12.36 0.49 -33.33
C GLY A 26 -11.50 0.71 -32.10
N SER A 27 -12.13 1.08 -30.98
CA SER A 27 -11.51 1.09 -29.66
C SER A 27 -11.00 -0.31 -29.32
N LEU A 28 -9.67 -0.47 -29.29
CA LEU A 28 -9.02 -1.68 -28.77
C LEU A 28 -8.97 -1.60 -27.24
N THR A 29 -10.13 -1.67 -26.60
CA THR A 29 -10.23 -2.20 -25.23
C THR A 29 -10.06 -3.71 -25.33
N GLN A 30 -8.82 -4.19 -25.31
CA GLN A 30 -8.55 -5.60 -25.10
C GLN A 30 -8.97 -5.93 -23.67
N SER A 31 -10.19 -6.46 -23.53
CA SER A 31 -10.62 -7.19 -22.35
C SER A 31 -9.64 -8.36 -22.17
N ILE A 32 -8.72 -8.24 -21.23
CA ILE A 32 -7.89 -9.35 -20.78
C ILE A 32 -8.83 -10.29 -20.02
N ARG A 33 -9.40 -11.26 -20.74
CA ARG A 33 -10.09 -12.39 -20.13
C ARG A 33 -9.04 -13.24 -19.42
N SER A 34 -9.19 -13.35 -18.10
CA SER A 34 -8.35 -14.17 -17.23
C SER A 34 -8.20 -15.61 -17.77
N PRO A 35 -6.96 -16.13 -17.96
CA PRO A 35 -6.73 -17.49 -18.42
C PRO A 35 -6.82 -18.55 -17.31
N TYR A 36 -7.09 -18.17 -16.06
CA TYR A 36 -7.37 -19.12 -14.98
C TYR A 36 -8.88 -19.25 -14.74
N ARG A 37 -9.49 -20.24 -15.39
CA ARG A 37 -10.77 -20.87 -14.99
C ARG A 37 -10.52 -22.01 -13.99
N GLY A 38 -9.66 -21.79 -13.00
CA GLY A 38 -9.69 -22.60 -11.79
C GLY A 38 -10.99 -22.27 -11.05
N LYS A 39 -11.86 -23.26 -10.80
CA LYS A 39 -13.12 -23.07 -10.08
C LYS A 39 -12.81 -22.60 -8.65
N ILE A 40 -12.71 -21.29 -8.42
CA ILE A 40 -12.87 -20.72 -7.09
C ILE A 40 -14.32 -20.99 -6.71
N ARG A 41 -14.55 -21.99 -5.85
CA ARG A 41 -15.88 -22.25 -5.32
C ARG A 41 -16.19 -21.17 -4.28
N ARG A 42 -17.33 -20.49 -4.45
CA ARG A 42 -17.91 -19.63 -3.41
C ARG A 42 -18.58 -20.56 -2.39
N ILE A 43 -18.07 -20.63 -1.17
CA ILE A 43 -18.61 -21.54 -0.14
C ILE A 43 -18.81 -20.84 1.22
N GLY A 44 -18.20 -19.68 1.46
CA GLY A 44 -18.30 -18.97 2.74
C GLY A 44 -19.40 -17.90 2.77
N LEU A 45 -20.23 -17.92 3.81
CA LEU A 45 -20.98 -16.72 4.22
C LEU A 45 -19.97 -15.71 4.76
N ILE A 46 -19.95 -14.53 4.16
CA ILE A 46 -19.21 -13.40 4.70
C ILE A 46 -19.86 -13.01 6.03
N SER A 47 -19.04 -12.71 7.04
CA SER A 47 -19.53 -12.35 8.36
C SER A 47 -20.24 -11.00 8.31
N GLU A 48 -21.46 -10.96 8.82
CA GLU A 48 -22.24 -9.72 8.97
C GLU A 48 -21.49 -8.67 9.81
N ILE A 49 -20.68 -9.11 10.78
CA ILE A 49 -19.84 -8.22 11.59
C ILE A 49 -18.85 -7.48 10.70
N TYR A 50 -18.15 -8.18 9.80
CA TYR A 50 -17.19 -7.57 8.89
C TYR A 50 -17.88 -6.69 7.85
N GLU A 51 -19.07 -7.08 7.36
CA GLU A 51 -19.87 -6.25 6.46
C GLU A 51 -20.25 -4.92 7.11
N ASN A 52 -20.78 -4.96 8.33
CA ASN A 52 -21.14 -3.75 9.07
C ASN A 52 -19.92 -2.84 9.32
N GLN A 53 -18.74 -3.42 9.51
CA GLN A 53 -17.50 -2.65 9.62
C GLN A 53 -17.10 -2.01 8.30
N VAL A 54 -17.16 -2.73 7.18
CA VAL A 54 -16.87 -2.15 5.86
C VAL A 54 -17.89 -1.08 5.49
N ASP A 55 -19.16 -1.29 5.81
CA ASP A 55 -20.20 -0.30 5.58
C ASP A 55 -19.92 1.01 6.35
N LEU A 56 -19.62 0.90 7.65
CA LEU A 56 -19.21 2.04 8.48
C LEU A 56 -17.93 2.71 7.95
N LEU A 57 -16.96 1.90 7.51
CA LEU A 57 -15.72 2.40 6.90
C LEU A 57 -16.01 3.27 5.69
N LEU A 58 -16.83 2.78 4.76
CA LEU A 58 -17.20 3.49 3.55
C LEU A 58 -18.03 4.75 3.84
N GLU A 59 -18.82 4.76 4.91
CA GLU A 59 -19.57 5.94 5.37
C GLU A 59 -18.63 7.08 5.80
N VAL A 60 -17.58 6.77 6.56
CA VAL A 60 -16.65 7.79 7.08
C VAL A 60 -15.55 8.18 6.10
N LEU A 61 -15.30 7.33 5.10
CA LEU A 61 -14.23 7.47 4.12
C LEU A 61 -14.20 8.83 3.40
N PRO A 62 -15.34 9.44 3.00
CA PRO A 62 -15.35 10.78 2.38
C PRO A 62 -14.83 11.89 3.31
N ILE A 63 -14.94 11.76 4.63
CA ILE A 63 -14.34 12.71 5.58
C ILE A 63 -12.83 12.54 5.59
N VAL A 64 -12.34 11.30 5.63
CA VAL A 64 -10.90 11.00 5.59
C VAL A 64 -10.28 11.54 4.29
N ALA A 65 -10.96 11.35 3.16
CA ALA A 65 -10.49 11.75 1.84
C ALA A 65 -10.34 13.27 1.63
N ARG A 66 -10.89 14.11 2.52
CA ARG A 66 -10.72 15.58 2.46
C ARG A 66 -9.34 16.05 2.90
N HIS A 67 -8.51 15.16 3.44
CA HIS A 67 -7.19 15.48 3.97
C HIS A 67 -6.09 14.98 3.03
N PRO A 68 -5.63 15.80 2.06
CA PRO A 68 -4.66 15.38 1.05
C PRO A 68 -3.27 15.11 1.61
N GLU A 69 -3.01 15.45 2.88
CA GLU A 69 -1.79 15.05 3.60
C GLU A 69 -1.73 13.54 3.85
N PHE A 70 -2.85 12.82 3.69
CA PHE A 70 -2.92 11.38 3.86
C PHE A 70 -3.27 10.67 2.56
N ALA A 71 -2.61 9.54 2.33
CA ALA A 71 -3.05 8.53 1.38
C ALA A 71 -3.47 7.26 2.12
N ILE A 72 -4.50 6.57 1.63
CA ILE A 72 -4.92 5.28 2.14
C ILE A 72 -3.91 4.23 1.74
N LYS A 73 -3.58 3.34 2.68
CA LYS A 73 -2.67 2.22 2.46
C LYS A 73 -3.25 0.91 2.97
N GLY A 74 -2.43 -0.14 2.96
CA GLY A 74 -2.75 -1.40 3.61
C GLY A 74 -3.80 -2.23 2.88
N GLY A 75 -4.52 -3.07 3.64
CA GLY A 75 -5.51 -4.00 3.09
C GLY A 75 -6.71 -3.29 2.47
N THR A 76 -7.09 -2.13 2.99
CA THR A 76 -8.27 -1.37 2.55
C THR A 76 -8.03 -0.71 1.21
N ALA A 77 -6.86 -0.08 1.00
CA ALA A 77 -6.43 0.38 -0.31
C ALA A 77 -6.45 -0.76 -1.36
N LEU A 78 -5.79 -1.88 -1.05
CA LEU A 78 -5.71 -3.01 -1.97
C LEU A 78 -7.09 -3.58 -2.33
N ASN A 79 -7.90 -3.88 -1.32
CA ASN A 79 -9.14 -4.63 -1.53
C ASN A 79 -10.31 -3.75 -1.99
N LEU A 80 -10.39 -2.49 -1.55
CA LEU A 80 -11.54 -1.65 -1.90
C LEU A 80 -11.32 -0.76 -3.12
N PHE A 81 -10.07 -0.44 -3.47
CA PHE A 81 -9.76 0.46 -4.60
C PHE A 81 -9.03 -0.26 -5.72
N CYS A 82 -7.97 -1.00 -5.43
CA CYS A 82 -7.11 -1.59 -6.46
C CYS A 82 -7.66 -2.89 -7.04
N LEU A 83 -8.48 -3.61 -6.27
CA LEU A 83 -9.01 -4.92 -6.60
C LEU A 83 -10.53 -4.93 -6.49
N ASP A 84 -11.11 -6.00 -7.04
CA ASP A 84 -12.54 -6.31 -6.98
C ASP A 84 -12.95 -6.94 -5.63
N MET A 85 -12.43 -6.39 -4.53
CA MET A 85 -12.70 -6.84 -3.15
C MET A 85 -12.64 -8.36 -2.96
N PRO A 86 -11.46 -8.99 -3.18
CA PRO A 86 -11.31 -10.42 -2.98
C PRO A 86 -11.46 -10.85 -1.51
N ARG A 87 -11.33 -9.91 -0.57
CA ARG A 87 -11.76 -10.04 0.83
C ARG A 87 -12.20 -8.68 1.38
N LEU A 88 -12.96 -8.67 2.46
CA LEU A 88 -13.27 -7.47 3.24
C LEU A 88 -12.02 -6.92 3.96
N SER A 89 -12.02 -5.62 4.25
CA SER A 89 -10.98 -4.93 5.00
C SER A 89 -11.60 -3.82 5.86
N VAL A 90 -11.29 -3.80 7.15
CA VAL A 90 -12.12 -3.12 8.17
C VAL A 90 -11.45 -1.96 8.90
N ASP A 91 -10.18 -1.67 8.59
CA ASP A 91 -9.42 -0.56 9.19
C ASP A 91 -8.98 0.43 8.08
N ILE A 92 -8.96 1.73 8.37
CA ILE A 92 -8.40 2.76 7.48
C ILE A 92 -6.97 3.06 7.92
N ASP A 93 -6.02 2.36 7.29
CA ASP A 93 -4.60 2.67 7.45
C ASP A 93 -4.20 3.88 6.60
N LEU A 94 -3.53 4.86 7.20
CA LEU A 94 -3.11 6.09 6.53
C LEU A 94 -1.59 6.24 6.47
N CYS A 95 -1.10 6.66 5.31
CA CYS A 95 0.25 7.15 5.11
C CYS A 95 0.25 8.68 5.16
N TYR A 96 0.94 9.29 6.13
CA TYR A 96 1.17 10.73 6.13
C TYR A 96 2.24 11.07 5.10
N LEU A 97 1.88 11.83 4.07
CA LEU A 97 2.71 12.10 2.90
C LEU A 97 3.81 13.15 3.12
N PRO A 98 3.57 14.26 3.85
CA PRO A 98 4.60 15.28 4.03
C PRO A 98 5.84 14.77 4.77
N ILE A 99 7.01 15.09 4.24
CA ILE A 99 8.30 14.84 4.90
C ILE A 99 8.68 16.08 5.72
N LYS A 100 8.35 16.06 7.01
CA LYS A 100 8.69 17.11 7.98
C LYS A 100 9.44 16.54 9.17
N ASP A 101 9.93 17.42 10.05
CA ASP A 101 10.49 16.99 11.32
C ASP A 101 9.44 16.30 12.20
N ARG A 102 9.91 15.49 13.16
CA ARG A 102 9.05 14.63 13.96
C ARG A 102 7.98 15.43 14.72
N SER A 103 8.36 16.52 15.38
CA SER A 103 7.43 17.35 16.15
C SER A 103 6.35 17.98 15.26
N GLU A 104 6.73 18.49 14.10
CA GLU A 104 5.80 19.10 13.15
C GLU A 104 4.80 18.08 12.60
N SER A 105 5.27 16.90 12.16
CA SER A 105 4.36 15.87 11.68
C SER A 105 3.44 15.33 12.77
N TYR A 106 3.92 15.17 14.00
CA TYR A 106 3.04 14.77 15.10
C TYR A 106 1.97 15.83 15.35
N SER A 107 2.33 17.11 15.39
CA SER A 107 1.37 18.21 15.53
C SER A 107 0.34 18.22 14.40
N ASP A 108 0.79 18.06 13.16
CA ASP A 108 -0.09 18.03 11.99
C ASP A 108 -1.04 16.85 11.99
N ILE A 109 -0.53 15.64 12.23
CA ILE A 109 -1.35 14.43 12.28
C ILE A 109 -2.41 14.58 13.37
N HIS A 110 -2.05 15.03 14.57
CA HIS A 110 -3.00 15.20 15.68
C HIS A 110 -4.07 16.25 15.36
N ARG A 111 -3.68 17.39 14.79
CA ARG A 111 -4.62 18.42 14.35
C ARG A 111 -5.61 17.87 13.32
N ILE A 112 -5.12 17.09 12.35
CA ILE A 112 -5.98 16.50 11.32
C ILE A 112 -6.92 15.43 11.93
N LEU A 113 -6.41 14.58 12.82
CA LEU A 113 -7.24 13.60 13.53
C LEU A 113 -8.37 14.29 14.33
N ASP A 114 -8.07 15.41 15.00
CA ASP A 114 -9.08 16.18 15.74
C ASP A 114 -10.16 16.74 14.81
N GLN A 115 -9.74 17.26 13.65
CA GLN A 115 -10.66 17.71 12.59
C GLN A 115 -11.54 16.56 12.05
N MET A 116 -10.95 15.39 11.78
CA MET A 116 -11.69 14.21 11.31
C MET A 116 -12.71 13.75 12.35
N LYS A 117 -12.29 13.64 13.62
CA LYS A 117 -13.16 13.29 14.75
C LYS A 117 -14.37 14.22 14.81
N ASP A 118 -14.13 15.52 14.86
CA ASP A 118 -15.20 16.53 14.97
C ASP A 118 -16.15 16.49 13.76
N GLN A 119 -15.62 16.28 12.56
CA GLN A 119 -16.45 16.17 11.36
C GLN A 119 -17.31 14.89 11.37
N ILE A 120 -16.75 13.75 11.81
CA ILE A 120 -17.48 12.48 11.91
C ILE A 120 -18.64 12.61 12.91
N GLU A 121 -18.36 13.15 14.11
CA GLU A 121 -19.37 13.35 15.14
C GLU A 121 -20.49 14.29 14.69
N ARG A 122 -20.14 15.40 14.02
CA ARG A 122 -21.13 16.38 13.54
C ARG A 122 -21.95 15.89 12.35
N THR A 123 -21.33 15.16 11.43
CA THR A 123 -21.99 14.73 10.17
C THR A 123 -22.91 13.55 10.41
N PHE A 124 -22.46 12.57 11.19
CA PHE A 124 -23.14 11.29 11.32
C PHE A 124 -23.71 11.03 12.72
N GLY A 125 -23.31 11.80 13.74
CA GLY A 125 -23.64 11.49 15.13
C GLY A 125 -22.93 10.25 15.68
N PHE A 126 -21.95 9.71 14.96
CA PHE A 126 -21.17 8.56 15.40
C PHE A 126 -20.23 8.94 16.54
N LYS A 127 -19.90 7.96 17.39
CA LYS A 127 -18.91 8.15 18.45
C LYS A 127 -17.51 7.99 17.87
N ALA A 128 -16.73 9.07 17.79
CA ALA A 128 -15.34 9.04 17.35
C ALA A 128 -14.40 9.37 18.52
N GLN A 129 -13.57 8.42 18.95
CA GLN A 129 -12.70 8.60 20.11
C GLN A 129 -11.24 8.34 19.77
N PRO A 130 -10.33 9.27 20.08
CA PRO A 130 -8.92 9.00 19.97
C PRO A 130 -8.49 8.07 21.12
N ASN A 131 -7.57 7.13 20.84
CA ASN A 131 -7.04 6.22 21.86
C ASN A 131 -6.12 6.91 22.88
N HIS A 132 -5.59 8.09 22.53
CA HIS A 132 -4.76 8.95 23.37
C HIS A 132 -5.15 10.41 23.16
N PRO A 133 -4.83 11.32 24.11
CA PRO A 133 -5.01 12.75 23.89
C PRO A 133 -4.32 13.23 22.62
N LEU A 134 -5.00 14.06 21.84
CA LEU A 134 -4.46 14.61 20.60
C LEU A 134 -3.53 15.81 20.86
N ASP A 135 -2.48 15.60 21.68
CA ASP A 135 -1.56 16.66 22.16
C ASP A 135 -0.18 16.68 21.47
N GLY A 136 -0.01 15.91 20.41
CA GLY A 136 1.23 15.80 19.62
C GLY A 136 2.35 15.00 20.28
N LYS A 137 2.14 14.34 21.43
CA LYS A 137 3.23 13.68 22.18
C LYS A 137 3.38 12.19 21.90
N ARG A 138 2.30 11.50 21.55
CA ARG A 138 2.25 10.04 21.35
C ARG A 138 1.47 9.71 20.10
N GLU A 139 1.82 8.60 19.45
CA GLU A 139 1.07 8.11 18.30
C GLU A 139 -0.39 7.86 18.68
N ALA A 140 -1.33 8.47 17.95
CA ALA A 140 -2.75 8.36 18.17
C ALA A 140 -3.48 7.88 16.91
N ARG A 141 -4.62 7.22 17.13
CA ARG A 141 -5.60 6.80 16.12
C ARG A 141 -7.00 7.12 16.60
N ILE A 142 -7.97 7.19 15.68
CA ILE A 142 -9.39 7.36 16.01
C ILE A 142 -10.08 6.00 15.93
N VAL A 143 -10.90 5.68 16.93
CA VAL A 143 -11.88 4.59 16.87
C VAL A 143 -13.25 5.20 16.63
N VAL A 144 -13.88 4.85 15.52
CA VAL A 144 -15.27 5.23 15.21
C VAL A 144 -16.16 4.04 15.53
N ALA A 145 -17.22 4.27 16.29
CA ALA A 145 -18.14 3.23 16.72
C ALA A 145 -19.60 3.62 16.50
N THR A 146 -20.38 2.63 16.06
CA THR A 146 -21.84 2.62 16.03
C THR A 146 -22.36 1.50 16.94
N GLY A 147 -23.68 1.29 16.99
CA GLY A 147 -24.25 0.17 17.72
C GLY A 147 -23.91 -1.21 17.12
N SER A 148 -23.55 -1.26 15.83
CA SER A 148 -23.35 -2.50 15.07
C SER A 148 -21.90 -2.73 14.64
N ALA A 149 -21.04 -1.71 14.66
CA ALA A 149 -19.68 -1.81 14.15
C ALA A 149 -18.71 -0.86 14.84
N ASN A 150 -17.42 -1.18 14.74
CA ASN A 150 -16.32 -0.27 15.06
C ASN A 150 -15.22 -0.38 14.00
N ILE A 151 -14.58 0.73 13.69
CA ILE A 151 -13.45 0.80 12.77
C ILE A 151 -12.35 1.70 13.35
N LYS A 152 -11.13 1.56 12.82
CA LYS A 152 -9.99 2.40 13.20
C LYS A 152 -9.57 3.27 12.02
N ILE A 153 -9.19 4.51 12.32
CA ILE A 153 -8.47 5.41 11.41
C ILE A 153 -7.07 5.59 11.97
N GLU A 154 -6.08 4.95 11.35
CA GLU A 154 -4.76 4.71 11.91
C GLU A 154 -3.64 5.28 11.03
N PRO A 155 -3.09 6.46 11.37
CA PRO A 155 -1.94 7.02 10.66
C PRO A 155 -0.62 6.39 11.12
N ASN A 156 0.32 6.24 10.18
CA ASN A 156 1.70 5.86 10.50
C ASN A 156 2.58 7.10 10.75
N TYR A 157 3.16 7.19 11.95
CA TYR A 157 3.98 8.33 12.38
C TYR A 157 5.46 8.21 12.00
N VAL A 158 5.95 6.99 11.76
CA VAL A 158 7.36 6.72 11.45
C VAL A 158 7.58 6.64 9.95
N LEU A 159 6.82 5.77 9.29
CA LEU A 159 6.85 5.55 7.85
C LEU A 159 5.98 6.59 7.16
N ARG A 160 6.56 7.78 6.99
CA ARG A 160 5.99 8.96 6.33
C ARG A 160 6.55 9.09 4.91
N GLY A 161 5.71 9.59 4.00
CA GLY A 161 5.98 9.65 2.56
C GLY A 161 5.73 8.34 1.82
N SER A 162 5.78 8.39 0.50
CA SER A 162 5.59 7.25 -0.40
C SER A 162 6.70 7.20 -1.44
N LEU A 163 7.12 6.00 -1.85
CA LEU A 163 8.19 5.88 -2.84
C LEU A 163 7.72 6.35 -4.21
N PHE A 164 6.49 6.02 -4.57
CA PHE A 164 5.82 6.42 -5.79
C PHE A 164 4.68 7.40 -5.47
N ALA A 165 4.27 8.18 -6.48
CA ALA A 165 3.22 9.17 -6.30
C ALA A 165 1.87 8.47 -5.99
N PRO A 166 1.15 8.87 -4.93
CA PRO A 166 -0.19 8.37 -4.67
C PRO A 166 -1.16 8.74 -5.81
N ILE A 167 -2.21 7.96 -5.98
CA ILE A 167 -3.16 8.05 -7.08
C ILE A 167 -4.56 8.33 -6.50
N GLN A 168 -5.26 9.31 -7.07
CA GLN A 168 -6.67 9.52 -6.75
C GLN A 168 -7.49 8.39 -7.38
N MET A 169 -8.20 7.61 -6.57
CA MET A 169 -8.94 6.44 -7.02
C MET A 169 -10.35 6.43 -6.44
N GLU A 170 -11.30 5.90 -7.20
CA GLU A 170 -12.61 5.51 -6.70
C GLU A 170 -12.53 4.09 -6.13
N ILE A 171 -13.40 3.78 -5.16
CA ILE A 171 -13.64 2.39 -4.79
C ILE A 171 -14.15 1.59 -6.00
N SER A 172 -13.81 0.31 -6.09
CA SER A 172 -14.13 -0.51 -7.27
C SER A 172 -15.64 -0.68 -7.45
N GLU A 173 -16.08 -0.88 -8.70
CA GLU A 173 -17.51 -1.02 -9.04
C GLU A 173 -18.21 -2.12 -8.23
N ILE A 174 -17.51 -3.21 -7.89
CA ILE A 174 -18.05 -4.29 -7.05
C ILE A 174 -18.29 -3.82 -5.60
N VAL A 175 -17.43 -2.96 -5.06
CA VAL A 175 -17.62 -2.37 -3.73
C VAL A 175 -18.80 -1.39 -3.79
N GLN A 176 -18.85 -0.54 -4.82
CA GLN A 176 -19.95 0.41 -5.01
C GLN A 176 -21.30 -0.29 -5.07
N ALA A 177 -21.40 -1.36 -5.87
CA ALA A 177 -22.63 -2.13 -6.02
C ALA A 177 -23.00 -2.91 -4.75
N ARG A 178 -22.03 -3.43 -4.00
CA ARG A 178 -22.30 -4.23 -2.80
C ARG A 178 -22.79 -3.38 -1.62
N PHE A 179 -22.22 -2.20 -1.44
CA PHE A 179 -22.52 -1.32 -0.30
C PHE A 179 -23.39 -0.12 -0.67
N GLU A 180 -23.75 0.04 -1.95
CA GLU A 180 -24.52 1.16 -2.48
C GLU A 180 -23.90 2.53 -2.12
N LYS A 181 -22.56 2.57 -2.07
CA LYS A 181 -21.77 3.73 -1.66
C LYS A 181 -20.76 4.12 -2.73
N ASN A 182 -20.45 5.40 -2.82
CA ASN A 182 -19.40 5.93 -3.68
C ASN A 182 -18.39 6.70 -2.84
N ALA A 183 -17.11 6.45 -3.09
CA ALA A 183 -16.03 7.15 -2.42
C ALA A 183 -14.83 7.28 -3.34
N THR A 184 -14.18 8.44 -3.28
CA THR A 184 -12.91 8.70 -3.94
C THR A 184 -11.90 9.11 -2.88
N ALA A 185 -10.69 8.59 -2.95
CA ALA A 185 -9.62 8.94 -2.02
C ALA A 185 -8.26 8.91 -2.71
N LEU A 186 -7.28 9.55 -2.08
CA LEU A 186 -5.88 9.40 -2.44
C LEU A 186 -5.38 8.05 -1.89
N VAL A 187 -4.83 7.20 -2.75
CA VAL A 187 -4.39 5.84 -2.43
C VAL A 187 -2.91 5.70 -2.78
N LEU A 188 -2.13 4.99 -1.96
CA LEU A 188 -0.74 4.70 -2.33
C LEU A 188 -0.67 3.89 -3.64
N ASP A 189 0.40 4.11 -4.41
CA ASP A 189 0.68 3.33 -5.62
C ASP A 189 0.69 1.82 -5.30
N GLN A 190 0.25 0.99 -6.24
CA GLN A 190 0.19 -0.46 -6.04
C GLN A 190 1.56 -1.07 -5.68
N SER A 191 2.65 -0.51 -6.21
CA SER A 191 4.02 -0.94 -5.88
C SER A 191 4.32 -0.69 -4.40
N ASP A 192 3.94 0.49 -3.89
CA ASP A 192 4.06 0.83 -2.47
C ASP A 192 3.19 -0.08 -1.58
N LEU A 193 1.94 -0.32 -2.00
CA LEU A 193 1.02 -1.20 -1.28
C LEU A 193 1.58 -2.62 -1.14
N TYR A 194 2.07 -3.21 -2.24
CA TYR A 194 2.62 -4.56 -2.22
C TYR A 194 3.99 -4.64 -1.56
N GLY A 195 4.87 -3.65 -1.72
CA GLY A 195 6.16 -3.59 -1.01
C GLY A 195 5.97 -3.62 0.51
N GLY A 196 5.02 -2.83 1.03
CA GLY A 196 4.65 -2.85 2.44
C GLY A 196 3.94 -4.14 2.85
N LYS A 197 3.05 -4.67 2.00
CA LYS A 197 2.33 -5.93 2.24
C LYS A 197 3.27 -7.12 2.38
N PHE A 198 4.31 -7.19 1.55
CA PHE A 198 5.31 -8.25 1.59
C PHE A 198 6.11 -8.22 2.89
N CYS A 199 6.50 -7.04 3.37
CA CYS A 199 7.13 -6.90 4.69
C CYS A 199 6.21 -7.38 5.81
N ALA A 200 4.94 -6.97 5.81
CA ALA A 200 3.97 -7.41 6.81
C ALA A 200 3.73 -8.93 6.77
N ALA A 201 3.64 -9.51 5.57
CA ALA A 201 3.48 -10.95 5.36
C ALA A 201 4.67 -11.76 5.91
N LEU A 202 5.91 -11.27 5.74
CA LEU A 202 7.10 -11.92 6.30
C LEU A 202 7.20 -11.75 7.82
N ASP A 203 6.81 -10.57 8.34
CA ASP A 203 6.94 -10.25 9.76
C ASP A 203 5.91 -11.00 10.62
N ARG A 204 4.63 -10.67 10.43
CA ARG A 204 3.54 -11.16 11.27
C ARG A 204 2.84 -12.41 10.73
N GLN A 205 3.03 -12.70 9.43
CA GLN A 205 2.45 -13.88 8.75
C GLN A 205 0.94 -14.04 8.97
N HIS A 206 0.22 -12.93 9.15
CA HIS A 206 -1.21 -12.97 9.38
C HIS A 206 -1.92 -13.49 8.12
N PRO A 207 -2.94 -14.37 8.25
CA PRO A 207 -3.73 -14.89 7.13
C PRO A 207 -4.20 -13.83 6.11
N ARG A 208 -4.62 -12.64 6.55
CA ARG A 208 -5.00 -11.52 5.68
C ARG A 208 -3.87 -11.06 4.75
N ASP A 209 -2.63 -10.99 5.27
CA ASP A 209 -1.49 -10.60 4.45
C ASP A 209 -1.10 -11.70 3.48
N LEU A 210 -1.07 -12.94 3.97
CA LEU A 210 -0.78 -14.10 3.13
C LEU A 210 -1.83 -14.28 2.03
N PHE A 211 -3.08 -13.92 2.30
CA PHE A 211 -4.14 -13.89 1.29
C PHE A 211 -3.87 -12.82 0.23
N ASP A 212 -3.54 -11.60 0.63
CA ASP A 212 -3.22 -10.52 -0.33
C ASP A 212 -1.99 -10.89 -1.18
N VAL A 213 -1.00 -11.57 -0.59
CA VAL A 213 0.18 -12.12 -1.28
C VAL A 213 -0.18 -13.25 -2.23
N HIS A 214 -1.00 -14.20 -1.79
CA HIS A 214 -1.52 -15.27 -2.63
C HIS A 214 -2.22 -14.66 -3.85
N HIS A 215 -3.11 -13.70 -3.62
CA HIS A 215 -3.84 -13.02 -4.68
C HIS A 215 -2.93 -12.24 -5.63
N TYR A 216 -1.86 -11.60 -5.13
CA TYR A 216 -0.86 -10.95 -5.97
C TYR A 216 -0.29 -11.93 -7.00
N PHE A 217 0.19 -13.08 -6.54
CA PHE A 217 0.86 -14.08 -7.39
C PHE A 217 -0.09 -14.87 -8.31
N LEU A 218 -1.41 -14.72 -8.20
CA LEU A 218 -2.35 -15.26 -9.18
C LEU A 218 -2.30 -14.53 -10.52
N ARG A 219 -1.87 -13.26 -10.53
CA ARG A 219 -1.94 -12.39 -11.71
C ARG A 219 -0.64 -11.65 -12.01
N ASN A 220 0.30 -11.61 -11.07
CA ASN A 220 1.48 -10.77 -11.15
C ASN A 220 2.76 -11.55 -10.82
N SER A 221 3.86 -11.04 -11.37
CA SER A 221 5.23 -11.35 -10.95
C SER A 221 5.84 -10.09 -10.33
N ILE A 222 6.90 -10.23 -9.53
CA ILE A 222 7.58 -9.06 -8.94
C ILE A 222 8.32 -8.32 -10.06
N ASN A 223 7.86 -7.11 -10.37
CA ASN A 223 8.54 -6.21 -11.31
C ASN A 223 9.52 -5.29 -10.57
N THR A 224 10.27 -4.48 -11.33
CA THR A 224 11.27 -3.56 -10.76
C THR A 224 10.68 -2.56 -9.77
N GLN A 225 9.50 -1.99 -10.03
CA GLN A 225 8.89 -1.01 -9.12
C GLN A 225 8.45 -1.64 -7.79
N VAL A 226 7.84 -2.82 -7.84
CA VAL A 226 7.45 -3.60 -6.65
C VAL A 226 8.69 -4.04 -5.87
N LYS A 227 9.76 -4.45 -6.55
CA LYS A 227 11.06 -4.75 -5.92
C LYS A 227 11.65 -3.53 -5.22
N ASP A 228 11.68 -2.38 -5.91
CA ASP A 228 12.21 -1.14 -5.34
C ASP A 228 11.39 -0.70 -4.12
N ALA A 229 10.05 -0.77 -4.20
CA ALA A 229 9.17 -0.54 -3.06
C ALA A 229 9.47 -1.50 -1.93
N PHE A 230 9.53 -2.82 -2.19
CA PHE A 230 9.86 -3.81 -1.18
C PHE A 230 11.16 -3.46 -0.43
N ILE A 231 12.23 -3.09 -1.15
CA ILE A 231 13.49 -2.64 -0.53
C ILE A 231 13.25 -1.41 0.36
N PHE A 232 12.50 -0.41 -0.10
CA PHE A 232 12.18 0.77 0.70
C PHE A 232 11.43 0.43 2.01
N TYR A 233 10.40 -0.43 1.95
CA TYR A 233 9.65 -0.85 3.14
C TYR A 233 10.49 -1.76 4.05
N LEU A 234 11.31 -2.64 3.49
CA LEU A 234 12.25 -3.50 4.21
C LEU A 234 13.24 -2.67 5.04
N LEU A 235 13.81 -1.62 4.44
CA LEU A 235 14.76 -0.72 5.11
C LEU A 235 14.07 0.25 6.09
N SER A 236 12.77 0.48 5.92
CA SER A 236 11.94 1.23 6.85
C SER A 236 11.46 0.41 8.05
N HIS A 237 11.59 -0.91 8.00
CA HIS A 237 11.11 -1.82 9.03
C HIS A 237 11.95 -1.73 10.31
N ASN A 238 11.34 -1.93 11.48
CA ASN A 238 12.05 -1.89 12.77
C ASN A 238 13.02 -3.09 12.93
N ARG A 239 12.61 -4.30 12.53
CA ARG A 239 13.42 -5.52 12.60
C ARG A 239 14.66 -5.48 11.72
N PRO A 240 15.80 -6.07 12.14
CA PRO A 240 16.96 -6.24 11.27
C PRO A 240 16.60 -6.94 9.97
N THR A 241 17.21 -6.51 8.86
CA THR A 241 16.88 -6.98 7.50
C THR A 241 16.97 -8.49 7.35
N HIS A 242 18.02 -9.12 7.89
CA HIS A 242 18.20 -10.58 7.85
C HIS A 242 17.10 -11.32 8.63
N GLU A 243 16.66 -10.81 9.78
CA GLU A 243 15.59 -11.44 10.57
C GLU A 243 14.23 -11.39 9.88
N LEU A 244 13.98 -10.38 9.05
CA LEU A 244 12.73 -10.28 8.30
C LEU A 244 12.76 -11.19 7.06
N LEU A 245 13.88 -11.21 6.33
CA LEU A 245 14.05 -12.07 5.15
C LEU A 245 14.10 -13.57 5.50
N ASP A 246 14.59 -13.91 6.69
CA ASP A 246 14.66 -15.27 7.21
C ASP A 246 13.84 -15.45 8.50
N ALA A 247 12.64 -14.88 8.51
CA ALA A 247 11.73 -15.00 9.64
C ALA A 247 11.30 -16.46 9.86
N ARG A 248 11.26 -16.88 11.13
CA ARG A 248 10.72 -18.19 11.52
C ARG A 248 9.26 -18.31 11.08
N GLU A 249 8.92 -19.44 10.50
CA GLU A 249 7.55 -19.75 10.11
C GLU A 249 6.64 -19.97 11.32
N LEU A 250 5.50 -19.27 11.32
CA LEU A 250 4.48 -19.37 12.35
C LEU A 250 3.38 -20.37 11.92
N ASN A 251 2.79 -21.04 12.91
CA ASN A 251 1.52 -21.74 12.72
C ASN A 251 0.40 -20.70 12.76
N ILE A 252 -0.37 -20.60 11.69
CA ILE A 252 -1.41 -19.58 11.51
C ILE A 252 -2.83 -20.12 11.66
N ALA A 253 -3.01 -21.41 12.02
CA ALA A 253 -4.32 -22.06 12.00
C ALA A 253 -5.35 -21.38 12.94
N GLU A 254 -4.95 -21.08 14.18
CA GLU A 254 -5.83 -20.42 15.15
C GLU A 254 -6.23 -18.99 14.71
N ILE A 255 -5.27 -18.21 14.22
CA ILE A 255 -5.51 -16.85 13.72
C ILE A 255 -6.32 -16.89 12.42
N TYR A 256 -6.16 -17.93 11.60
CA TYR A 256 -6.97 -18.15 10.41
C TYR A 256 -8.44 -18.33 10.77
N GLU A 257 -8.73 -19.15 11.79
CA GLU A 257 -10.09 -19.40 12.25
C GLU A 257 -10.74 -18.17 12.88
N SER A 258 -10.00 -17.45 13.73
CA SER A 258 -10.53 -16.31 14.50
C SER A 258 -10.61 -15.00 13.69
N ASP A 259 -9.56 -14.68 12.91
CA ASP A 259 -9.36 -13.34 12.35
C ASP A 259 -9.43 -13.29 10.82
N PHE A 260 -9.75 -14.40 10.14
CA PHE A 260 -9.82 -14.44 8.67
C PHE A 260 -11.03 -15.17 8.10
N LEU A 261 -11.50 -16.24 8.73
CA LEU A 261 -12.76 -16.86 8.34
C LEU A 261 -13.90 -15.82 8.34
N GLY A 262 -14.73 -15.86 7.30
CA GLY A 262 -15.81 -14.90 7.10
C GLY A 262 -15.39 -13.55 6.48
N MET A 263 -14.10 -13.31 6.21
CA MET A 263 -13.67 -12.10 5.48
C MET A 263 -13.70 -12.26 3.95
N THR A 264 -13.77 -13.48 3.44
CA THR A 264 -13.72 -13.78 2.00
C THR A 264 -14.84 -14.76 1.64
N ASP A 265 -15.45 -14.59 0.48
CA ASP A 265 -16.37 -15.58 -0.11
C ASP A 265 -15.62 -16.70 -0.84
N ARG A 266 -14.31 -16.53 -1.05
CA ARG A 266 -13.42 -17.49 -1.71
C ARG A 266 -12.90 -18.53 -0.73
N GLU A 267 -13.01 -19.79 -1.13
CA GLU A 267 -12.36 -20.91 -0.45
C GLU A 267 -10.84 -20.81 -0.58
N ILE A 268 -10.14 -20.75 0.56
CA ILE A 268 -8.68 -20.79 0.62
C ILE A 268 -8.26 -21.48 1.91
N SER A 269 -7.36 -22.44 1.83
CA SER A 269 -6.93 -23.21 3.01
C SER A 269 -5.72 -22.57 3.71
N VAL A 270 -5.48 -22.96 4.96
CA VAL A 270 -4.23 -22.65 5.67
C VAL A 270 -3.00 -23.10 4.85
N SER A 271 -3.10 -24.25 4.18
CA SER A 271 -2.04 -24.77 3.30
C SER A 271 -1.74 -23.78 2.17
N ASP A 272 -2.75 -23.26 1.47
CA ASP A 272 -2.57 -22.30 0.38
C ASP A 272 -1.89 -21.00 0.86
N LEU A 273 -2.26 -20.51 2.05
CA LEU A 273 -1.66 -19.32 2.66
C LEU A 273 -0.19 -19.57 3.03
N THR A 274 0.13 -20.74 3.61
CA THR A 274 1.51 -21.09 3.93
C THR A 274 2.36 -21.31 2.67
N GLN A 275 1.79 -21.86 1.59
CA GLN A 275 2.47 -21.94 0.30
C GLN A 275 2.72 -20.55 -0.29
N ALA A 276 1.79 -19.61 -0.13
CA ALA A 276 1.99 -18.23 -0.55
C ALA A 276 3.15 -17.55 0.21
N ARG A 277 3.33 -17.85 1.51
CA ARG A 277 4.50 -17.42 2.29
C ARG A 277 5.81 -17.97 1.70
N THR A 278 5.87 -19.27 1.44
CA THR A 278 7.06 -19.91 0.87
C THR A 278 7.39 -19.33 -0.52
N LYS A 279 6.36 -19.17 -1.37
CA LYS A 279 6.51 -18.54 -2.69
C LYS A 279 7.01 -17.10 -2.58
N LEU A 280 6.46 -16.29 -1.67
CA LEU A 280 6.89 -14.91 -1.47
C LEU A 280 8.39 -14.82 -1.16
N LYS A 281 8.88 -15.64 -0.22
CA LYS A 281 10.30 -15.65 0.15
C LYS A 281 11.19 -15.98 -1.05
N PHE A 282 10.82 -17.00 -1.81
CA PHE A 282 11.56 -17.41 -3.01
C PHE A 282 11.58 -16.33 -4.10
N GLU A 283 10.40 -15.79 -4.43
CA GLU A 283 10.25 -14.78 -5.50
C GLU A 283 10.96 -13.47 -5.16
N LEU A 284 10.90 -13.03 -3.89
CA LEU A 284 11.61 -11.82 -3.45
C LEU A 284 13.12 -11.98 -3.58
N LEU A 285 13.69 -13.07 -3.05
CA LEU A 285 15.13 -13.31 -3.13
C LEU A 285 15.58 -13.50 -4.57
N SER A 286 14.75 -14.11 -5.42
CA SER A 286 15.05 -14.28 -6.85
C SER A 286 14.99 -12.97 -7.64
N ALA A 287 14.15 -12.01 -7.21
CA ALA A 287 14.03 -10.71 -7.87
C ALA A 287 15.21 -9.76 -7.58
N LEU A 288 15.97 -9.98 -6.51
CA LEU A 288 17.12 -9.14 -6.14
C LEU A 288 18.32 -9.39 -7.08
N ASP A 289 18.76 -8.35 -7.76
CA ASP A 289 19.97 -8.37 -8.57
C ASP A 289 21.23 -8.06 -7.73
N ASP A 290 22.41 -8.12 -8.34
CA ASP A 290 23.68 -7.87 -7.65
C ASP A 290 23.79 -6.45 -7.09
N ARG A 291 23.14 -5.46 -7.72
CA ARG A 291 23.12 -4.07 -7.22
C ARG A 291 22.24 -4.00 -5.98
N ASP A 292 21.07 -4.63 -5.99
CA ASP A 292 20.20 -4.67 -4.81
C ASP A 292 20.88 -5.37 -3.62
N ARG A 293 21.50 -6.53 -3.88
CA ARG A 293 22.22 -7.30 -2.83
C ARG A 293 23.36 -6.49 -2.24
N ARG A 294 24.12 -5.77 -3.09
CA ARG A 294 25.16 -4.84 -2.65
C ARG A 294 24.58 -3.67 -1.86
N PHE A 295 23.46 -3.09 -2.29
CA PHE A 295 22.80 -2.01 -1.58
C PHE A 295 22.35 -2.44 -0.18
N LEU A 296 21.63 -3.56 -0.06
CA LEU A 296 21.20 -4.10 1.24
C LEU A 296 22.37 -4.41 2.17
N THR A 297 23.46 -4.96 1.62
CA THR A 297 24.68 -5.26 2.37
C THR A 297 25.37 -3.99 2.87
N THR A 298 25.58 -3.01 2.00
CA THR A 298 26.23 -1.73 2.36
C THR A 298 25.38 -0.90 3.33
N PHE A 299 24.06 -0.92 3.15
CA PHE A 299 23.11 -0.33 4.10
C PHE A 299 23.22 -0.96 5.50
N THR A 300 23.28 -2.30 5.58
CA THR A 300 23.41 -3.02 6.87
C THR A 300 24.75 -2.74 7.55
N LYS A 301 25.81 -2.46 6.78
CA LYS A 301 27.09 -1.96 7.28
C LYS A 301 27.03 -0.51 7.80
N ASN A 302 25.90 0.17 7.63
CA ASN A 302 25.71 1.60 7.94
C ASN A 302 26.58 2.52 7.06
N ASP A 303 26.88 2.09 5.84
CA ASP A 303 27.58 2.86 4.81
C ASP A 303 26.92 2.60 3.44
N PRO A 304 25.65 3.01 3.27
CA PRO A 304 24.85 2.67 2.09
C PRO A 304 25.42 3.23 0.80
N ASP A 305 25.64 2.36 -0.19
CA ASP A 305 26.00 2.76 -1.55
C ASP A 305 24.73 3.16 -2.33
N TRP A 306 24.33 4.42 -2.20
CA TRP A 306 23.11 4.95 -2.82
C TRP A 306 23.09 4.84 -4.36
N SER A 307 24.24 4.67 -5.01
CA SER A 307 24.32 4.47 -6.47
C SER A 307 23.77 3.10 -6.91
N CYS A 308 23.66 2.16 -5.97
CA CYS A 308 23.13 0.82 -6.21
C CYS A 308 21.60 0.75 -6.18
N TYR A 309 20.89 1.81 -5.74
CA TYR A 309 19.44 1.81 -5.62
C TYR A 309 18.80 2.83 -6.57
N ASN A 310 17.70 2.45 -7.23
CA ASN A 310 17.06 3.28 -8.26
C ASN A 310 16.40 4.55 -7.70
N GLN A 311 16.12 4.59 -6.39
CA GLN A 311 15.44 5.71 -5.74
C GLN A 311 16.31 6.31 -4.62
N PRO A 312 17.50 6.89 -4.92
CA PRO A 312 18.45 7.33 -3.89
C PRO A 312 17.92 8.46 -2.99
N LYS A 313 16.83 9.14 -3.39
CA LYS A 313 16.13 10.14 -2.58
C LYS A 313 15.51 9.56 -1.30
N ILE A 314 15.36 8.24 -1.18
CA ILE A 314 14.86 7.63 0.07
C ILE A 314 15.77 7.92 1.28
N LYS A 315 17.03 8.33 1.06
CA LYS A 315 17.96 8.73 2.12
C LYS A 315 17.41 9.85 3.01
N ASP A 316 16.50 10.67 2.49
CA ASP A 316 15.91 11.81 3.19
C ASP A 316 14.65 11.41 3.99
N TYR A 317 14.17 10.16 3.84
CA TYR A 317 12.94 9.69 4.49
C TYR A 317 13.17 9.44 5.98
N PRO A 318 12.22 9.81 6.86
CA PRO A 318 12.38 9.66 8.30
C PRO A 318 12.62 8.21 8.76
N SER A 319 11.93 7.23 8.18
CA SER A 319 12.10 5.81 8.50
C SER A 319 13.50 5.31 8.16
N ILE A 320 14.03 5.72 7.00
CA ILE A 320 15.37 5.34 6.53
C ILE A 320 16.46 5.97 7.40
N ARG A 321 16.34 7.28 7.69
CA ARG A 321 17.25 7.98 8.62
C ARG A 321 17.23 7.36 10.01
N TRP A 322 16.05 6.99 10.50
CA TRP A 322 15.88 6.32 11.78
C TRP A 322 16.57 4.95 11.81
N LYS A 323 16.43 4.16 10.74
CA LYS A 323 17.09 2.86 10.61
C LYS A 323 18.61 2.98 10.66
N LEU A 324 19.18 3.89 9.86
CA LEU A 324 20.63 4.15 9.83
C LEU A 324 21.13 4.66 11.18
N HIS A 325 20.41 5.57 11.82
CA HIS A 325 20.76 6.03 13.17
C HIS A 325 20.80 4.88 14.19
N ASN A 326 19.86 3.95 14.15
CA ASN A 326 19.86 2.78 15.05
C ASN A 326 20.97 1.78 14.71
N LEU A 327 21.29 1.59 13.43
CA LEU A 327 22.46 0.81 13.02
C LEU A 327 23.75 1.48 13.49
N GLY A 328 23.84 2.81 13.47
CA GLY A 328 24.96 3.57 14.02
C GLY A 328 25.22 3.28 15.51
N LYS A 329 24.17 3.01 16.29
CA LYS A 329 24.24 2.77 17.74
C LYS A 329 24.65 1.35 18.15
N ILE A 330 24.55 0.36 17.26
CA ILE A 330 24.98 -1.00 17.60
C ILE A 330 26.50 -1.15 17.48
N SER A 331 27.09 -2.09 18.22
CA SER A 331 28.53 -2.34 18.17
C SER A 331 28.97 -2.81 16.78
N GLU A 332 30.21 -2.49 16.40
CA GLU A 332 30.80 -2.94 15.14
C GLU A 332 30.73 -4.46 14.98
N ARG A 333 31.07 -5.21 16.04
CA ARG A 333 30.95 -6.68 16.08
C ARG A 333 29.54 -7.15 15.71
N LYS A 334 28.50 -6.57 16.33
CA LYS A 334 27.11 -6.95 16.05
C LYS A 334 26.72 -6.59 14.61
N ARG A 335 27.18 -5.45 14.10
CA ARG A 335 26.92 -5.02 12.73
C ARG A 335 27.54 -5.95 11.69
N VAL A 336 28.78 -6.38 11.92
CA VAL A 336 29.48 -7.37 11.08
C VAL A 336 28.75 -8.72 11.09
N GLU A 337 28.31 -9.18 12.26
CA GLU A 337 27.51 -10.40 12.40
C GLU A 337 26.20 -10.32 11.60
N GLN A 338 25.43 -9.24 11.76
CA GLN A 338 24.18 -9.02 11.02
C GLN A 338 24.40 -8.94 9.51
N THR A 339 25.50 -8.32 9.08
CA THR A 339 25.87 -8.22 7.67
C THR A 339 26.23 -9.60 7.10
N LYS A 340 26.92 -10.44 7.88
CA LYS A 340 27.24 -11.82 7.48
C LYS A 340 25.97 -12.65 7.34
N LEU A 341 25.07 -12.61 8.33
CA LEU A 341 23.79 -13.31 8.26
C LEU A 341 22.98 -12.88 7.04
N LEU A 342 22.91 -11.58 6.77
CA LEU A 342 22.26 -11.07 5.57
C LEU A 342 22.93 -11.57 4.29
N ALA A 343 24.25 -11.50 4.21
CA ALA A 343 25.00 -11.96 3.03
C ALA A 343 24.80 -13.45 2.76
N ASP A 344 24.62 -14.27 3.79
CA ASP A 344 24.33 -15.70 3.64
C ASP A 344 22.90 -15.95 3.09
N ILE A 345 21.93 -15.12 3.47
CA ILE A 345 20.55 -15.16 2.93
C ILE A 345 20.49 -14.65 1.48
N LEU A 346 21.34 -13.69 1.14
CA LEU A 346 21.43 -13.08 -0.20
C LEU A 346 22.33 -13.86 -1.17
N LYS A 347 22.80 -15.06 -0.84
CA LYS A 347 23.42 -15.98 -1.81
C LYS A 347 22.33 -16.76 -2.52
#